data_AF-A0A1C5Q9K0-F1
#
_entry.id   AF-A0A1C5Q9K0-F1
#
_cell.length_a   1.000
_cell.length_b   1.000
_cell.length_c   1.000
_cell.angle_alpha   90.00
_cell.angle_beta   90.00
_cell.angle_gamma   90.00
#
_symmetry.space_group_name_H-M   'P 1'
#
loop_
_entity.id
_entity.type
_entity.pdbx_description
1 polymer ?
#
loop_
_entity_poly.entity_id
_entity_poly.type
_entity_poly.pdbx_seq_one_letter_code
_entity_poly.pdbx_strand_id
1 'polypeptide(L)' 'MLCEVEGGIIKEKSETIGFDYFTKDNLPILATEKNNEEQIQMCFDAYKAGEKWKTYFD' A
#
# COMPACT_ATOMS: atom_id res chain seq x y z
N MET A 1 -4.61 -6.43 2.65
CA MET A 1 -3.82 -6.83 1.48
C MET A 1 -4.75 -7.55 0.51
N LEU A 2 -4.76 -7.13 -0.77
CA LEU A 2 -5.50 -7.81 -1.84
C LEU A 2 -4.61 -8.77 -2.65
N CYS A 3 -3.30 -8.77 -2.37
CA CYS A 3 -2.31 -9.73 -2.85
C CYS A 3 -1.55 -10.29 -1.64
N GLU A 4 -0.94 -11.46 -1.80
CA GLU A 4 -0.11 -12.10 -0.77
C GLU A 4 1.33 -12.31 -1.28
N VAL A 5 2.29 -12.29 -0.35
CA VAL A 5 3.69 -12.55 -0.67
C VAL A 5 3.91 -14.06 -0.68
N GLU A 6 3.94 -14.64 -1.88
CA GLU A 6 4.23 -16.08 -2.08
C GLU A 6 5.73 -16.42 -1.98
N GLY A 7 6.60 -15.41 -2.01
CA GLY A 7 8.05 -15.54 -1.91
C GLY A 7 8.82 -14.48 -2.70
N GLY A 8 10.15 -14.62 -2.75
CA GLY A 8 11.06 -13.72 -3.46
C GLY A 8 11.94 -12.87 -2.53
N ILE A 9 12.93 -12.20 -3.13
CA ILE A 9 13.84 -11.28 -2.42
C ILE A 9 13.85 -9.97 -3.21
N ILE A 10 13.62 -8.86 -2.52
CA ILE A 10 13.75 -7.54 -3.13
C ILE A 10 15.22 -7.15 -3.15
N LYS A 11 15.67 -6.69 -4.32
CA LYS A 11 17.01 -6.13 -4.54
C LYS A 11 16.89 -4.74 -5.11
N GLU A 12 17.80 -3.87 -4.70
CA GLU A 12 17.91 -2.53 -5.27
C GLU A 12 18.17 -2.59 -6.78
N LYS A 13 17.60 -1.62 -7.51
CA LYS A 13 17.75 -1.43 -8.95
C LYS A 13 17.65 0.05 -9.29
N SER A 14 17.90 0.41 -10.54
CA SER A 14 17.88 1.81 -11.01
C SER A 14 16.55 2.55 -10.73
N GLU A 15 15.45 1.82 -10.55
CA GLU A 15 14.12 2.36 -10.26
C GLU A 15 13.76 2.36 -8.76
N THR A 16 14.45 1.56 -7.95
CA THR A 16 14.03 1.27 -6.57
C THR A 16 15.26 1.07 -5.71
N ILE A 17 15.49 2.03 -4.82
CA ILE A 17 16.65 2.04 -3.90
C ILE A 17 16.37 1.34 -2.56
N GLY A 18 15.16 0.84 -2.33
CA GLY A 18 14.80 0.17 -1.09
C GLY A 18 13.33 -0.21 -1.02
N PHE A 19 12.96 -1.03 -0.01
CA PHE A 19 11.59 -1.37 0.32
C PHE A 19 11.46 -1.61 1.83
N ASP A 20 10.27 -1.34 2.38
CA ASP A 20 9.95 -1.65 3.78
C ASP A 20 8.43 -1.77 3.98
N TYR A 21 8.01 -2.27 5.15
CA TYR A 21 6.62 -2.33 5.58
C TYR A 21 6.34 -1.28 6.66
N PHE A 22 5.22 -0.58 6.51
CA PHE A 22 4.82 0.49 7.42
C PHE A 22 3.45 0.19 8.04
N THR A 23 3.27 0.56 9.30
CA THR A 23 1.94 0.59 9.90
C THR A 23 1.19 1.84 9.45
N LYS A 24 -0.14 1.79 9.54
CA LYS A 24 -1.01 2.94 9.20
C LYS A 24 -0.62 4.21 9.95
N ASP A 25 -0.19 4.10 11.21
CA ASP A 25 0.13 5.24 12.07
C ASP A 25 1.61 5.66 11.98
N ASN A 26 2.41 4.99 11.15
CA ASN A 26 3.84 5.26 10.99
C ASN A 26 4.25 5.21 9.51
N LEU A 27 3.55 6.01 8.68
CA LEU A 27 3.85 6.13 7.26
C LEU A 27 5.12 6.97 7.04
N PRO A 28 5.92 6.64 6.01
CA PRO A 28 7.03 7.47 5.60
C PRO A 28 6.53 8.74 4.90
N ILE A 29 7.45 9.63 4.54
CA ILE A 29 7.13 10.76 3.66
C ILE A 29 6.60 10.21 2.33
N LEU A 30 5.40 10.64 1.95
CA LEU A 30 4.72 10.18 0.74
C LEU A 30 5.11 11.03 -0.47
N ALA A 31 5.29 10.37 -1.60
CA ALA A 31 5.31 10.98 -2.92
C ALA A 31 3.86 11.25 -3.36
N THR A 32 3.33 12.44 -3.01
CA THR A 32 1.90 12.77 -3.16
C THR A 32 1.41 12.80 -4.60
N GLU A 33 2.32 12.83 -5.58
CA GLU A 33 2.02 12.66 -7.00
C GLU A 33 1.63 11.22 -7.37
N LYS A 34 1.96 10.23 -6.53
CA LYS A 34 1.62 8.82 -6.72
C LYS A 34 0.47 8.36 -5.84
N ASN A 35 0.46 8.79 -4.58
CA ASN A 35 -0.55 8.40 -3.61
C ASN A 35 -0.59 9.36 -2.42
N ASN A 36 -1.74 9.46 -1.76
CA ASN A 36 -1.92 10.26 -0.54
C ASN A 36 -2.39 9.41 0.66
N GLU A 37 -2.48 10.04 1.84
CA GLU A 37 -2.88 9.37 3.08
C GLU A 37 -4.30 8.81 3.01
N GLU A 38 -5.24 9.52 2.37
CA GLU A 38 -6.64 9.09 2.24
C GLU A 38 -6.76 7.81 1.39
N GLN A 39 -6.00 7.72 0.30
CA GLN A 39 -5.95 6.53 -0.56
C GLN A 39 -5.29 5.34 0.15
N ILE A 40 -4.22 5.57 0.93
CA ILE A 40 -3.63 4.52 1.77
C ILE A 40 -4.66 4.05 2.80
N GLN A 41 -5.36 4.99 3.43
CA GLN A 41 -6.40 4.69 4.41
C GLN A 41 -7.51 3.83 3.82
N MET A 42 -7.96 4.18 2.62
CA MET A 42 -8.95 3.43 1.84
C MET A 42 -8.49 1.98 1.62
N CYS A 43 -7.22 1.73 1.31
CA CYS A 43 -6.69 0.36 1.17
C CYS A 43 -6.73 -0.44 2.48
N PHE A 44 -6.47 0.20 3.63
CA PHE A 44 -6.61 -0.45 4.93
C PHE A 44 -8.08 -0.77 5.26
N ASP A 45 -9.00 0.13 4.93
CA ASP A 45 -10.42 -0.07 5.17
C ASP A 45 -11.00 -1.15 4.24
N ALA A 46 -10.54 -1.20 2.99
CA ALA A 46 -10.85 -2.29 2.06
C ALA A 46 -10.43 -3.65 2.60
N TYR A 47 -9.21 -3.73 3.13
CA TYR A 47 -8.73 -4.97 3.73
C TYR A 47 -9.57 -5.40 4.93
N LYS A 48 -9.95 -4.47 5.81
CA LYS A 48 -10.78 -4.77 6.98
C LYS A 48 -12.21 -5.17 6.60
N ALA A 49 -12.76 -4.56 5.56
CA ALA A 49 -14.12 -4.84 5.09
C ALA A 49 -14.23 -6.22 4.39
N GLY A 50 -13.14 -6.73 3.82
CA GLY A 50 -13.12 -8.01 3.10
C GLY A 50 -14.14 -8.01 1.95
N GLU A 51 -14.96 -9.06 1.88
CA GLU A 51 -16.01 -9.22 0.85
C GLU A 51 -17.06 -8.10 0.84
N LYS A 52 -17.18 -7.33 1.93
CA LYS A 52 -18.13 -6.22 2.04
C LYS A 52 -17.61 -4.92 1.44
N TRP A 53 -16.35 -4.90 0.97
CA TRP A 53 -15.79 -3.71 0.37
C TRP A 53 -16.52 -3.34 -0.91
N LYS A 54 -16.85 -2.06 -1.05
CA LYS A 54 -17.39 -1.50 -2.30
C LYS A 54 -16.30 -0.67 -2.96
N THR A 55 -15.81 -1.15 -4.10
CA THR A 55 -14.81 -0.42 -4.88
C THR A 55 -15.35 0.94 -5.29
N TYR A 56 -14.57 1.98 -4.98
CA TYR A 56 -14.85 3.35 -5.42
C TYR A 56 -14.39 3.53 -6.85
N PHE A 57 -15.17 4.30 -7.59
CA PHE A 57 -14.84 4.79 -8.92
C PHE A 57 -15.15 6.27 -8.95
N ASP A 58 -14.35 6.98 -9.72
CA ASP A 58 -14.45 8.38 -10.10
C ASP A 58 -14.75 8.52 -11.60
#